data_AF-A0A076E948-F1
#
_entry.id   AF-A0A076E948-F1
#
_cell.length_a   1.000
_cell.length_b   1.000
_cell.length_c   1.000
_cell.angle_alpha   90.00
_cell.angle_beta   90.00
_cell.angle_gamma   90.00
#
_symmetry.space_group_name_H-M   'P 1'
#
loop_
_entity.id
_entity.type
_entity.pdbx_description
1 polymer ?
#
loop_
_entity_poly.entity_id
_entity_poly.type
_entity_poly.pdbx_seq_one_letter_code
_entity_poly.pdbx_strand_id
1 'polypeptide(L)'
;HCLCGYEVSGDITLDSSLFTKRPLIVPPEALVPFTVTATKCAIESSYNLNLFELFRGKYEFTESFKDFVYCTAIRTKLYNEDGRPNLENLNKFYKDEDVRVALRVCSENLDGDRPKDVAANYFKCYLKKTPVYIIF
;
A
#
# COMPACT_ATOMS: atom_id res chain seq x y z
N HIS A 1 10.20 -53.42 -3.04
CA HIS A 1 10.20 -52.55 -4.24
C HIS A 1 8.83 -51.89 -4.31
N CYS A 2 8.64 -50.67 -3.79
CA CYS A 2 8.90 -49.34 -4.42
C CYS A 2 8.31 -49.26 -5.84
N LEU A 3 7.55 -48.27 -6.33
CA LEU A 3 6.90 -46.98 -5.97
C LEU A 3 5.82 -46.82 -7.09
N CYS A 4 4.72 -46.05 -7.07
CA CYS A 4 4.54 -44.63 -6.79
C CYS A 4 3.07 -44.37 -6.46
N GLY A 5 2.81 -43.67 -5.36
CA GLY A 5 1.59 -42.90 -5.17
C GLY A 5 1.71 -41.57 -5.91
N TYR A 6 0.58 -41.09 -6.42
CA TYR A 6 0.35 -39.67 -6.66
C TYR A 6 -0.97 -39.32 -5.97
N GLU A 7 -0.87 -38.97 -4.69
CA GLU A 7 -1.81 -38.06 -4.07
C GLU A 7 -1.45 -36.66 -4.58
N VAL A 8 -2.35 -36.03 -5.32
CA VAL A 8 -2.31 -34.58 -5.51
C VAL A 8 -3.29 -33.99 -4.51
N SER A 9 -2.88 -34.03 -3.24
CA SER A 9 -3.38 -33.15 -2.20
C SER A 9 -2.77 -31.77 -2.45
N GLY A 10 -3.60 -30.74 -2.51
CA GLY A 10 -3.14 -29.40 -2.79
C GLY A 10 -4.32 -28.48 -2.99
N ASP A 11 -4.98 -28.18 -1.88
CA ASP A 11 -6.02 -27.18 -1.74
C ASP A 11 -5.72 -25.95 -2.60
N ILE A 12 -6.56 -25.74 -3.62
CA ILE A 12 -6.73 -24.41 -4.20
C ILE A 12 -7.41 -23.61 -3.09
N THR A 13 -6.63 -23.06 -2.17
CA THR A 13 -7.07 -21.91 -1.38
C THR A 13 -7.20 -20.77 -2.38
N LEU A 14 -8.36 -20.72 -3.06
CA LEU A 14 -8.99 -19.48 -3.46
C LEU A 14 -8.97 -18.62 -2.20
N ASP A 15 -7.97 -17.76 -2.09
CA ASP A 15 -7.85 -16.81 -0.98
C ASP A 15 -9.11 -15.95 -1.05
N SER A 16 -10.08 -16.35 -0.23
CA SER A 16 -11.42 -15.78 -0.06
C SER A 16 -11.36 -14.36 0.51
N SER A 17 -10.18 -13.72 0.53
CA SER A 17 -10.00 -12.32 0.91
C SER A 17 -10.39 -11.32 -0.18
N LEU A 18 -10.95 -11.77 -1.32
CA LEU A 18 -11.79 -10.94 -2.19
C LEU A 18 -13.12 -10.59 -1.47
N PHE A 19 -13.05 -10.06 -0.26
CA PHE A 19 -13.99 -9.03 0.13
C PHE A 19 -13.87 -7.99 -0.99
N THR A 20 -14.91 -7.85 -1.80
CA THR A 20 -14.96 -6.91 -2.91
C THR A 20 -14.65 -5.53 -2.35
N LYS A 21 -13.39 -5.09 -2.53
CA LYS A 21 -12.99 -3.75 -2.15
C LYS A 21 -13.97 -2.78 -2.78
N ARG A 22 -14.52 -1.86 -2.01
CA ARG A 22 -15.44 -0.85 -2.55
C ARG A 22 -14.65 0.30 -3.17
N PRO A 23 -15.21 1.00 -4.17
CA PRO A 23 -14.59 2.22 -4.65
C PRO A 23 -14.53 3.28 -3.54
N LEU A 24 -13.40 3.95 -3.42
CA LEU A 24 -13.27 5.20 -2.67
C LEU A 24 -12.98 6.33 -3.65
N ILE A 25 -13.88 7.30 -3.69
CA ILE A 25 -13.69 8.54 -4.45
C ILE A 25 -12.97 9.52 -3.52
N VAL A 26 -11.72 9.81 -3.85
CA VAL A 26 -10.93 10.81 -3.12
C VAL A 26 -11.29 12.19 -3.69
N PRO A 27 -11.57 13.20 -2.84
CA PRO A 27 -11.86 14.54 -3.32
C PRO A 27 -10.72 15.09 -4.20
N PRO A 28 -11.02 15.76 -5.33
CA PRO A 28 -10.00 16.25 -6.25
C PRO A 28 -8.94 17.14 -5.59
N GLU A 29 -9.33 17.95 -4.61
CA GLU A 29 -8.45 18.83 -3.85
C GLU A 29 -7.35 18.09 -3.06
N ALA A 30 -7.63 16.86 -2.64
CA ALA A 30 -6.66 15.99 -1.97
C ALA A 30 -5.90 15.11 -2.98
N LEU A 31 -6.56 14.76 -4.08
CA LEU A 31 -6.03 13.86 -5.09
C LEU A 31 -4.95 14.51 -5.98
N VAL A 32 -5.18 15.73 -6.46
CA VAL A 32 -4.26 16.41 -7.39
C VAL A 32 -2.87 16.64 -6.79
N PRO A 33 -2.73 17.17 -5.55
CA PRO A 33 -1.41 17.32 -4.94
C PRO A 33 -0.70 15.98 -4.71
N PHE A 34 -1.46 14.93 -4.39
CA PHE A 34 -0.94 13.59 -4.21
C PHE A 34 -0.41 13.02 -5.54
N THR A 35 -1.18 13.05 -6.63
CA THR A 35 -0.77 12.50 -7.93
C THR A 35 0.42 13.23 -8.52
N VAL A 36 0.48 14.56 -8.41
CA VAL A 36 1.66 15.36 -8.82
C VAL A 36 2.90 14.94 -8.04
N THR A 37 2.76 14.75 -6.72
CA THR A 37 3.89 14.34 -5.87
C THR A 37 4.34 12.91 -6.19
N ALA A 38 3.38 11.98 -6.35
CA ALA A 38 3.65 10.59 -6.70
C ALA A 38 4.39 10.49 -8.04
N THR A 39 3.94 11.22 -9.08
CA THR A 39 4.61 11.24 -10.39
C THR A 39 6.05 11.73 -10.29
N LYS A 40 6.32 12.81 -9.53
CA LYS A 40 7.69 13.29 -9.32
C LYS A 40 8.57 12.26 -8.63
N CYS A 41 8.05 11.66 -7.55
CA CYS A 41 8.77 10.63 -6.81
C CYS A 41 9.03 9.37 -7.65
N ALA A 42 8.12 9.00 -8.53
CA ALA A 42 8.30 7.88 -9.45
C ALA A 42 9.45 8.12 -10.43
N ILE A 43 9.53 9.32 -11.00
CA ILE A 43 10.65 9.73 -11.86
C ILE A 43 11.97 9.69 -11.09
N GLU A 44 12.04 10.28 -9.90
CA GLU A 44 13.26 10.35 -9.08
C GLU A 44 13.77 8.96 -8.64
N SER A 45 12.86 8.03 -8.37
CA SER A 45 13.19 6.66 -7.93
C SER A 45 13.34 5.66 -9.09
N SER A 46 13.14 6.12 -10.33
CA SER A 46 13.04 5.24 -11.51
C SER A 46 11.97 4.14 -11.37
N TYR A 47 10.90 4.42 -10.62
CA TYR A 47 9.76 3.52 -10.46
C TYR A 47 8.77 3.71 -11.62
N ASN A 48 8.41 2.61 -12.30
CA ASN A 48 7.39 2.64 -13.34
C ASN A 48 6.00 2.73 -12.72
N LEU A 49 5.54 3.96 -12.49
CA LEU A 49 4.28 4.22 -11.79
C LEU A 49 3.06 3.95 -12.69
N ASN A 50 2.22 3.05 -12.22
CA ASN A 50 0.83 2.90 -12.66
C ASN A 50 -0.07 2.91 -11.42
N LEU A 51 -0.64 4.09 -11.09
CA LEU A 51 -1.44 4.27 -9.87
C LEU A 51 -2.64 3.31 -9.80
N PHE A 52 -3.27 3.05 -10.95
CA PHE A 52 -4.42 2.15 -11.02
C PHE A 52 -4.05 0.70 -10.68
N GLU A 53 -2.91 0.22 -11.19
CA GLU A 53 -2.39 -1.10 -10.85
C GLU A 53 -1.90 -1.15 -9.40
N LEU A 54 -1.20 -0.12 -8.95
CA LEU A 54 -0.69 0.00 -7.59
C LEU A 54 -1.80 -0.14 -6.54
N PHE A 55 -2.89 0.63 -6.66
CA PHE A 55 -4.00 0.57 -5.71
C PHE A 55 -4.84 -0.72 -5.80
N ARG A 56 -4.65 -1.50 -6.87
CA ARG A 56 -5.16 -2.88 -7.00
C ARG A 56 -4.21 -3.93 -6.43
N GLY A 57 -3.10 -3.51 -5.82
CA GLY A 57 -2.10 -4.39 -5.23
C GLY A 57 -1.15 -5.01 -6.25
N LYS A 58 -1.09 -4.50 -7.48
CA LYS A 58 -0.14 -4.93 -8.50
C LYS A 58 1.08 -4.02 -8.46
N TYR A 59 2.15 -4.51 -7.85
CA TYR A 59 3.44 -3.83 -7.77
C TYR A 59 4.53 -4.86 -7.46
N GLU A 60 5.77 -4.51 -7.76
CA GLU A 60 6.95 -5.25 -7.33
C GLU A 60 7.57 -4.55 -6.12
N PHE A 61 7.90 -5.30 -5.06
CA PHE A 61 8.45 -4.76 -3.83
C PHE A 61 9.99 -4.57 -3.91
N THR A 62 10.42 -3.75 -4.88
CA THR A 62 11.83 -3.47 -5.20
C THR A 62 12.38 -2.27 -4.40
N GLU A 63 13.69 -2.01 -4.48
CA GLU A 63 14.26 -0.79 -3.86
C GLU A 63 13.67 0.48 -4.45
N SER A 64 13.49 0.56 -5.78
CA SER A 64 12.82 1.69 -6.44
C SER A 64 11.38 1.90 -5.94
N PHE A 65 10.65 0.81 -5.68
CA PHE A 65 9.30 0.91 -5.08
C PHE A 65 9.37 1.52 -3.68
N LYS A 66 10.31 1.09 -2.84
CA LYS A 66 10.47 1.62 -1.48
C LYS A 66 10.86 3.10 -1.51
N ASP A 67 11.78 3.48 -2.41
CA ASP A 67 12.18 4.87 -2.61
C ASP A 67 11.00 5.73 -3.08
N PHE A 68 10.20 5.22 -4.02
CA PHE A 68 8.97 5.86 -4.49
C PHE A 68 7.97 6.08 -3.34
N VAL A 69 7.66 5.03 -2.56
CA VAL A 69 6.69 5.10 -1.46
C VAL A 69 7.17 6.09 -0.41
N TYR A 70 8.42 5.98 0.03
CA TYR A 70 8.99 6.87 1.03
C TYR A 70 8.99 8.33 0.55
N CYS A 71 9.48 8.61 -0.66
CA CYS A 71 9.45 9.96 -1.22
C CYS A 71 8.03 10.56 -1.23
N THR A 72 7.05 9.78 -1.71
CA THR A 72 5.66 10.24 -1.80
C THR A 72 5.08 10.50 -0.41
N ALA A 73 5.31 9.58 0.52
CA ALA A 73 4.84 9.60 1.89
C ALA A 73 5.35 10.82 2.68
N ILE A 74 6.64 11.13 2.60
CA ILE A 74 7.25 12.27 3.29
C ILE A 74 6.81 13.60 2.68
N ARG A 75 6.85 13.72 1.35
CA ARG A 75 6.52 14.99 0.66
C ARG A 75 5.05 15.37 0.80
N THR A 76 4.16 14.37 0.91
CA THR A 76 2.74 14.59 1.22
C THR A 76 2.45 14.76 2.71
N LYS A 77 3.47 14.62 3.58
CA LYS A 77 3.36 14.69 5.04
C LYS A 77 2.40 13.65 5.65
N LEU A 78 2.10 12.59 4.91
CA LEU A 78 1.27 11.49 5.41
C LEU A 78 2.06 10.57 6.34
N TYR A 79 3.38 10.67 6.32
CA TYR A 79 4.33 9.89 7.12
C TYR A 79 5.37 10.85 7.71
N ASN A 80 6.00 10.44 8.81
CA ASN A 80 7.10 11.13 9.44
C ASN A 80 8.44 10.70 8.82
N GLU A 81 9.51 11.46 9.03
CA GLU A 81 10.85 11.20 8.45
C GLU A 81 11.46 9.84 8.83
N ASP A 82 10.99 9.22 9.91
CA ASP A 82 11.39 7.86 10.29
C ASP A 82 10.66 6.76 9.48
N GLY A 83 9.82 7.15 8.53
CA GLY A 83 9.03 6.26 7.69
C GLY A 83 7.74 5.76 8.33
N ARG A 84 7.43 6.17 9.57
CA ARG A 84 6.18 5.76 10.24
C ARG A 84 4.99 6.63 9.77
N PRO A 85 3.78 6.06 9.70
CA PRO A 85 2.59 6.79 9.30
C PRO A 85 2.26 7.92 10.30
N ASN A 86 1.90 9.09 9.77
CA ASN A 86 1.31 10.15 10.56
C ASN A 86 -0.22 9.95 10.59
N LEU A 87 -0.71 9.21 11.58
CA LEU A 87 -2.14 8.85 11.68
C LEU A 87 -3.07 10.06 11.75
N GLU A 88 -2.62 11.19 12.31
CA GLU A 88 -3.40 12.42 12.34
C GLU A 88 -3.66 12.94 10.91
N ASN A 89 -2.59 13.07 10.10
CA ASN A 89 -2.71 13.53 8.72
C ASN A 89 -3.44 12.52 7.83
N LEU A 90 -3.20 11.22 8.03
CA LEU A 90 -3.93 10.16 7.32
C LEU A 90 -5.42 10.17 7.65
N ASN A 91 -5.83 10.43 8.89
CA ASN A 91 -7.24 10.55 9.27
C ASN A 91 -7.89 11.85 8.78
N LYS A 92 -7.10 12.89 8.51
CA LYS A 92 -7.57 14.08 7.79
C LYS A 92 -7.85 13.75 6.32
N PHE A 93 -7.00 12.93 5.71
CA PHE A 93 -7.13 12.50 4.31
C PHE A 93 -8.28 11.48 4.11
N TYR A 94 -8.31 10.40 4.90
CA TYR A 94 -9.32 9.36 4.85
C TYR A 94 -10.41 9.59 5.91
N LYS A 95 -11.66 9.74 5.47
CA LYS A 95 -12.80 10.00 6.36
C LYS A 95 -13.52 8.71 6.80
N ASP A 96 -13.45 7.67 5.99
CA ASP A 96 -14.12 6.40 6.22
C ASP A 96 -13.50 5.62 7.39
N GLU A 97 -14.33 5.18 8.34
CA GLU A 97 -13.86 4.53 9.56
C GLU A 97 -13.19 3.17 9.29
N ASP A 98 -13.68 2.40 8.32
CA ASP A 98 -13.12 1.12 7.92
C ASP A 98 -11.70 1.27 7.34
N VAL A 99 -11.44 2.35 6.59
CA VAL A 99 -10.10 2.72 6.12
C VAL A 99 -9.20 3.11 7.29
N ARG A 100 -9.71 3.89 8.25
CA ARG A 100 -8.96 4.29 9.47
C ARG A 100 -8.60 3.11 10.36
N VAL A 101 -9.46 2.09 10.45
CA VAL A 101 -9.15 0.82 11.11
C VAL A 101 -7.96 0.14 10.41
N ALA A 102 -7.96 0.04 9.08
CA ALA A 102 -6.84 -0.55 8.34
C ALA A 102 -5.52 0.22 8.56
N LEU A 103 -5.58 1.56 8.57
CA LEU A 103 -4.42 2.42 8.86
C LEU A 103 -3.86 2.15 10.26
N ARG A 104 -4.71 2.09 11.30
CA ARG A 104 -4.29 1.77 12.67
C ARG A 104 -3.67 0.38 12.77
N VAL A 105 -4.36 -0.65 12.28
CA VAL A 105 -3.87 -2.04 12.31
C VAL A 105 -2.51 -2.18 11.65
N CYS A 106 -2.28 -1.48 10.54
CA CYS A 106 -0.99 -1.53 9.85
C CYS A 106 0.12 -0.76 10.56
N SER A 107 -0.20 0.13 11.50
CA SER A 107 0.79 0.90 12.26
C SER A 107 1.34 0.18 13.50
N GLU A 108 0.67 -0.88 13.98
CA GLU A 108 0.96 -1.51 15.27
C GLU A 108 2.25 -2.36 15.26
N ASN A 109 2.69 -2.85 14.10
CA ASN A 109 3.86 -3.73 13.99
C ASN A 109 4.67 -3.40 12.74
N LEU A 110 5.37 -2.27 12.77
CA LEU A 110 6.22 -1.82 11.66
C LEU A 110 7.66 -2.26 11.88
N ASP A 111 8.15 -3.06 10.93
CA ASP A 111 9.51 -3.54 10.79
C ASP A 111 10.21 -2.86 9.60
N GLY A 112 11.54 -2.80 9.66
CA GLY A 112 12.38 -2.25 8.59
C GLY A 112 13.67 -1.64 9.11
N ASP A 113 14.78 -1.93 8.44
CA ASP A 113 16.11 -1.46 8.83
C ASP A 113 16.34 0.03 8.52
N ARG A 114 15.64 0.56 7.51
CA ARG A 114 15.72 1.96 7.08
C ARG A 114 14.31 2.57 7.05
N PRO A 115 14.18 3.90 7.17
CA PRO A 115 12.89 4.60 7.07
C PRO A 115 12.05 4.21 5.84
N LYS A 116 12.70 4.01 4.68
CA LYS A 116 11.99 3.60 3.47
C LYS A 116 11.45 2.17 3.52
N ASP A 117 12.13 1.27 4.24
CA ASP A 117 11.64 -0.10 4.44
C ASP A 117 10.39 -0.08 5.33
N VAL A 118 10.43 0.71 6.41
CA VAL A 118 9.28 0.95 7.32
C VAL A 118 8.08 1.51 6.55
N ALA A 119 8.30 2.57 5.75
CA ALA A 119 7.23 3.20 4.98
C ALA A 119 6.61 2.25 3.95
N ALA A 120 7.45 1.50 3.23
CA ALA A 120 7.00 0.54 2.23
C ALA A 120 6.26 -0.65 2.85
N ASN A 121 6.72 -1.16 3.99
CA ASN A 121 6.04 -2.24 4.72
C ASN A 121 4.67 -1.79 5.24
N TYR A 122 4.57 -0.58 5.80
CA TYR A 122 3.29 0.00 6.19
C TYR A 122 2.34 0.11 4.98
N PHE A 123 2.82 0.68 3.86
CA PHE A 123 1.99 0.88 2.68
C PHE A 123 1.53 -0.44 2.05
N LYS A 124 2.41 -1.44 2.01
CA LYS A 124 2.07 -2.82 1.61
C LYS A 124 0.99 -3.43 2.50
N CYS A 125 1.12 -3.28 3.83
CA CYS A 125 0.08 -3.71 4.76
C CYS A 125 -1.25 -3.01 4.45
N TYR A 126 -1.24 -1.69 4.27
CA TYR A 126 -2.42 -0.91 3.95
C TYR A 126 -3.09 -1.42 2.67
N LEU A 127 -2.34 -1.59 1.57
CA LEU A 127 -2.87 -2.10 0.31
C LEU A 127 -3.50 -3.49 0.46
N LYS A 128 -2.98 -4.35 1.37
CA LYS A 128 -3.54 -5.68 1.63
C LYS A 128 -4.82 -5.63 2.48
N LYS A 129 -4.85 -4.81 3.52
CA LYS A 129 -5.94 -4.79 4.51
C LYS A 129 -7.05 -3.78 4.21
N THR A 130 -6.78 -2.78 3.37
CA THR A 130 -7.76 -1.73 3.08
C THR A 130 -9.00 -2.31 2.39
N PRO A 131 -10.22 -1.97 2.84
CA PRO A 131 -11.46 -2.44 2.24
C PRO A 131 -11.83 -1.65 0.98
N VAL A 132 -10.98 -0.73 0.54
CA VAL A 132 -11.26 0.15 -0.60
C VAL A 132 -10.20 0.06 -1.70
N TYR A 133 -10.59 0.40 -2.92
CA TYR A 133 -9.66 0.78 -3.97
C TYR A 133 -9.93 2.23 -4.38
N ILE A 134 -8.87 3.00 -4.59
CA ILE A 134 -8.99 4.40 -5.01
C ILE A 134 -9.40 4.44 -6.48
N ILE A 135 -10.41 5.24 -6.79
CA ILE A 135 -10.75 5.63 -8.17
C ILE A 135 -10.22 7.04 -8.41
N PHE A 136 -9.56 7.21 -9.55
CA PHE A 136 -9.05 8.48 -10.07
C PHE A 136 -9.96 9.03 -11.15
#